data_AF-A0ABD0RV03-F1
#
_entry.id   AF-A0ABD0RV03-F1
#
_cell.length_a   1.000
_cell.length_b   1.000
_cell.length_c   1.000
_cell.angle_alpha   90.00
_cell.angle_beta   90.00
_cell.angle_gamma   90.00
#
_symmetry.space_group_name_H-M   'P 1'
#
loop_
_entity.id
_entity.type
_entity.pdbx_description
1 polymer ?
#
loop_
_entity_poly.entity_id
_entity_poly.type
_entity_poly.pdbx_seq_one_letter_code
_entity_poly.pdbx_strand_id
1 'polypeptide(L)'
;ACDLTLDLNTANTKLILSEGNRKATLVEDHQAYPDHLERFEHYEQVLCGQSLTGRCYWEAEWSGWVDIAVTYKGIGRKGRSDECDYGLNDKSWSLSCIKGRYTV
;
A
#
# COMPACT_ATOMS: atom_id res chain seq x y z
N ALA A 1 9.86 17.82 2.78
CA ALA A 1 9.06 16.71 2.24
C ALA A 1 9.89 15.44 2.30
N CYS A 2 9.26 14.29 2.50
CA CYS A 2 9.89 12.98 2.50
C CYS A 2 9.79 12.40 1.09
N ASP A 3 10.89 11.84 0.60
CA ASP A 3 10.90 11.13 -0.68
C ASP A 3 10.59 9.65 -0.41
N LEU A 4 9.49 9.18 -0.96
CA LEU A 4 8.94 7.85 -0.73
C LEU A 4 8.96 7.06 -2.03
N THR A 5 9.39 5.81 -1.93
CA THR A 5 9.41 4.86 -3.03
C THR A 5 8.75 3.57 -2.60
N LEU A 6 7.87 3.04 -3.44
CA LEU A 6 7.16 1.79 -3.19
C LEU A 6 8.13 0.59 -3.21
N ASP A 7 7.94 -0.32 -2.26
CA ASP A 7 8.73 -1.53 -2.13
C ASP A 7 8.08 -2.69 -2.90
N LEU A 8 8.75 -3.10 -3.97
CA LEU A 8 8.35 -4.21 -4.84
C LEU A 8 8.20 -5.55 -4.08
N ASN A 9 8.91 -5.74 -2.98
CA ASN A 9 8.81 -6.96 -2.17
C ASN A 9 7.52 -7.02 -1.34
N THR A 10 6.85 -5.89 -1.15
CA THR A 10 5.59 -5.80 -0.40
C THR A 10 4.37 -5.78 -1.33
N ALA A 11 4.54 -5.29 -2.58
CA ALA A 11 3.47 -5.09 -3.53
C ALA A 11 2.69 -6.38 -3.84
N ASN A 12 1.36 -6.34 -3.73
CA ASN A 12 0.52 -7.42 -4.22
C ASN A 12 0.77 -7.69 -5.72
N THR A 13 0.58 -8.94 -6.15
CA THR A 13 0.85 -9.34 -7.54
C THR A 13 -0.11 -8.72 -8.55
N LYS A 14 -1.22 -8.10 -8.16
CA LYS A 14 -2.07 -7.33 -9.09
C LYS A 14 -1.70 -5.85 -9.21
N LEU A 15 -0.60 -5.43 -8.59
CA LEU A 15 -0.09 -4.06 -8.73
C LEU A 15 1.10 -4.04 -9.67
N ILE A 16 1.12 -3.11 -10.62
CA ILE A 16 2.32 -2.76 -11.38
C ILE A 16 2.93 -1.51 -10.77
N LEU A 17 4.20 -1.61 -10.38
CA LEU A 17 5.01 -0.46 -9.98
C LEU A 17 5.74 0.12 -11.19
N SER A 18 5.67 1.43 -11.36
CA SER A 18 6.32 2.16 -12.47
C SER A 18 6.87 3.51 -12.02
N GLU A 19 7.45 4.27 -12.95
CA GLU A 19 8.03 5.61 -12.70
C GLU A 19 9.05 5.60 -11.54
N GLY A 20 9.95 4.61 -11.54
CA GLY A 20 10.93 4.43 -10.46
C GLY A 20 10.29 4.04 -9.13
N ASN A 21 9.23 3.23 -9.17
CA ASN A 21 8.41 2.82 -8.02
C ASN A 21 7.74 4.00 -7.30
N ARG A 22 7.40 5.06 -8.03
CA ARG A 22 6.62 6.20 -7.50
C ARG A 22 5.15 6.12 -7.86
N LYS A 23 4.76 5.14 -8.68
CA LYS A 23 3.40 4.91 -9.13
C LYS A 23 3.03 3.45 -8.99
N ALA A 24 1.84 3.19 -8.44
CA ALA A 24 1.19 1.88 -8.43
C ALA A 24 -0.06 1.92 -9.32
N THR A 25 -0.28 0.88 -10.11
CA THR A 25 -1.48 0.71 -10.93
C THR A 25 -2.08 -0.66 -10.69
N LEU A 26 -3.37 -0.71 -10.37
CA LEU A 26 -4.12 -1.95 -10.27
C LEU A 26 -4.38 -2.52 -11.68
N VAL A 27 -4.11 -3.80 -11.85
CA VAL A 27 -4.37 -4.55 -13.10
C VAL A 27 -5.09 -5.87 -12.80
N GLU A 28 -5.72 -6.45 -13.83
CA GLU A 28 -6.43 -7.73 -13.68
C GLU A 28 -5.46 -8.92 -13.58
N ASP A 29 -4.37 -8.89 -14.34
CA ASP A 29 -3.39 -9.97 -14.40
C ASP A 29 -2.40 -9.96 -13.23
N HIS A 30 -2.05 -11.16 -12.76
CA HIS A 30 -1.00 -11.32 -11.77
C HIS A 30 0.39 -11.12 -12.39
N GLN A 31 1.13 -10.17 -11.83
CA GLN A 31 2.51 -9.90 -12.14
C GLN A 31 3.41 -11.03 -11.62
N ALA A 32 4.45 -11.37 -12.39
CA ALA A 32 5.42 -12.41 -12.07
C ALA A 32 6.44 -11.95 -11.01
N TYR A 33 5.96 -11.43 -9.89
CA TYR A 33 6.81 -11.07 -8.78
C TYR A 33 7.24 -12.31 -7.99
N PRO A 34 8.52 -12.45 -7.62
CA PRO A 34 8.98 -13.57 -6.80
C PRO A 34 8.23 -13.62 -5.47
N ASP A 35 8.01 -14.83 -4.96
CA ASP A 35 7.45 -15.01 -3.63
C ASP A 35 8.31 -14.33 -2.57
N HIS A 36 7.64 -13.63 -1.65
CA HIS A 36 8.29 -12.91 -0.57
C HIS A 36 7.42 -12.88 0.68
N LEU A 37 8.04 -12.98 1.86
CA LEU A 37 7.34 -13.02 3.15
C LEU A 37 6.55 -11.72 3.39
N GLU A 38 7.13 -10.58 3.04
CA GLU A 38 6.50 -9.26 3.21
C GLU A 38 5.43 -8.94 2.15
N ARG A 39 5.26 -9.79 1.12
CA ARG A 39 4.31 -9.54 0.02
C ARG A 39 2.88 -9.69 0.50
N PHE A 40 2.06 -8.67 0.27
CA PHE A 40 0.62 -8.79 0.46
C PHE A 40 0.02 -9.81 -0.51
N GLU A 41 -0.61 -10.84 0.05
CA GLU A 41 -1.13 -11.96 -0.72
C GLU A 41 -2.54 -11.70 -1.24
N HIS A 42 -3.45 -11.26 -0.36
CA HIS A 42 -4.87 -11.16 -0.69
C HIS A 42 -5.31 -9.77 -1.15
N TYR A 43 -4.92 -8.74 -0.41
CA TYR A 43 -5.33 -7.36 -0.65
C TYR A 43 -4.36 -6.66 -1.59
N GLU A 44 -4.88 -5.86 -2.53
CA GLU A 44 -4.11 -5.11 -3.52
C GLU A 44 -3.38 -3.90 -2.93
N GLN A 45 -2.43 -4.18 -2.04
CA GLN A 45 -1.70 -3.20 -1.22
C GLN A 45 -0.20 -3.22 -1.50
N VAL A 46 0.47 -2.13 -1.14
CA VAL A 46 1.93 -1.96 -1.21
C VAL A 46 2.39 -1.01 -0.10
N LEU A 47 3.63 -1.16 0.38
CA LEU A 47 4.29 -0.21 1.29
C LEU A 47 5.37 0.58 0.59
N CYS A 48 5.76 1.70 1.19
CA CYS A 48 7.03 2.35 0.90
C CYS A 48 8.20 1.59 1.56
N GLY A 49 9.39 1.64 0.96
CA GLY A 49 10.60 1.03 1.54
C GLY A 49 11.15 1.80 2.74
N GLN A 50 10.81 3.09 2.86
CA GLN A 50 11.24 3.97 3.94
C GLN A 50 10.36 3.80 5.18
N SER A 51 11.00 3.73 6.35
CA SER A 51 10.33 3.92 7.64
C SER A 51 10.34 5.41 8.01
N LEU A 52 9.20 5.92 8.49
CA LEU A 52 9.06 7.31 8.86
C LEU A 52 9.21 7.48 10.38
N THR A 53 9.97 8.49 10.80
CA THR A 53 10.16 8.85 12.22
C THR A 53 10.06 10.36 12.36
N GLY A 54 9.47 10.84 13.47
CA GLY A 54 9.25 12.26 13.69
C GLY A 54 8.16 12.85 12.78
N ARG A 55 8.38 14.07 12.27
CA ARG A 55 7.43 14.79 11.42
C ARG A 55 7.78 14.58 9.95
N CYS A 56 6.88 13.93 9.22
CA CYS A 56 7.04 13.62 7.80
C CYS A 56 5.87 14.20 7.00
N TYR A 57 6.14 14.62 5.77
CA TYR A 57 5.14 15.13 4.83
C TYR A 57 5.41 14.55 3.46
N TRP A 58 4.38 14.04 2.80
CA TRP A 58 4.41 13.48 1.46
C TRP A 58 3.08 13.77 0.76
N GLU A 59 3.10 13.70 -0.57
CA GLU A 59 1.95 13.94 -1.42
C GLU A 59 1.77 12.74 -2.36
N ALA A 60 0.52 12.43 -2.70
CA ALA A 60 0.22 11.49 -3.78
C ALA A 60 -0.90 12.05 -4.65
N GLU A 61 -0.79 11.74 -5.93
CA GLU A 61 -1.89 11.85 -6.89
C GLU A 61 -2.59 10.49 -6.96
N TRP A 62 -3.91 10.47 -7.06
CA TRP A 62 -4.69 9.24 -7.13
C TRP A 62 -5.84 9.37 -8.13
N SER A 63 -6.33 8.22 -8.58
CA SER A 63 -7.55 8.11 -9.38
C SER A 63 -8.27 6.80 -9.06
N GLY A 64 -9.60 6.78 -9.23
CA GLY A 64 -10.41 5.61 -8.91
C GLY A 64 -10.74 5.49 -7.42
N TRP A 65 -10.64 4.27 -6.89
CA TRP A 65 -10.74 3.95 -5.46
C TRP A 65 -9.33 3.63 -4.96
N VAL A 66 -8.82 4.47 -4.06
CA VAL A 66 -7.51 4.28 -3.43
C VAL A 66 -7.63 4.52 -1.94
N ASP A 67 -6.99 3.66 -1.15
CA ASP A 67 -6.76 3.90 0.27
C ASP A 67 -5.32 4.38 0.47
N ILE A 68 -5.18 5.53 1.11
CA ILE A 68 -3.91 6.15 1.48
C ILE A 68 -3.67 5.85 2.95
N ALA A 69 -2.60 5.12 3.28
CA ALA A 69 -2.41 4.61 4.63
C ALA A 69 -1.01 4.86 5.20
N VAL A 70 -0.94 4.88 6.52
CA VAL A 70 0.28 4.69 7.31
C VAL A 70 0.09 3.46 8.19
N THR A 71 1.14 2.66 8.35
CA THR A 71 1.05 1.42 9.12
C THR A 71 2.37 1.07 9.78
N TYR A 72 2.30 0.34 10.89
CA TYR A 72 3.46 -0.33 11.44
C TYR A 72 3.87 -1.51 10.56
N LYS A 73 5.18 -1.79 10.51
CA LYS A 73 5.74 -2.89 9.72
C LYS A 73 5.10 -4.25 10.02
N GLY A 74 4.63 -4.44 11.26
CA GLY A 74 4.02 -5.67 11.76
C GLY A 74 2.57 -5.93 11.32
N ILE A 75 2.01 -5.18 10.37
CA ILE A 75 0.73 -5.52 9.74
C ILE A 75 0.81 -6.92 9.08
N GLY A 76 -0.30 -7.65 9.13
CA GLY A 76 -0.42 -8.94 8.47
C GLY A 76 -0.25 -8.83 6.95
N ARG A 77 0.32 -9.87 6.33
CA ARG A 77 0.59 -9.90 4.87
C ARG A 77 -0.15 -11.01 4.14
N LYS A 78 -0.61 -12.02 4.87
CA LYS A 78 -1.02 -13.32 4.32
C LYS A 78 -2.47 -13.64 4.69
N GLY A 79 -3.17 -14.25 3.76
CA GLY A 79 -4.59 -14.60 3.92
C GLY A 79 -5.56 -13.41 3.87
N ARG A 80 -6.83 -13.72 4.10
CA ARG A 80 -7.96 -12.79 4.09
C ARG A 80 -8.41 -12.51 5.52
N SER A 81 -7.95 -11.40 6.09
CA SER A 81 -8.23 -10.99 7.46
C SER A 81 -8.05 -9.48 7.59
N ASP A 82 -8.85 -8.86 8.46
CA ASP A 82 -8.77 -7.45 8.83
C ASP A 82 -7.36 -7.05 9.34
N GLU A 83 -6.62 -7.98 9.93
CA GLU A 83 -5.22 -7.79 10.34
C GLU A 83 -4.27 -7.50 9.17
N CYS A 84 -4.69 -7.77 7.94
CA CYS A 84 -3.91 -7.54 6.73
C CYS A 84 -4.39 -6.33 5.91
N ASP A 85 -5.58 -5.79 6.19
CA ASP A 85 -6.21 -4.72 5.39
C ASP A 85 -6.03 -3.35 6.06
N TYR A 86 -5.70 -2.32 5.29
CA TYR A 86 -5.40 -1.00 5.85
C TYR A 86 -6.61 -0.33 6.50
N GLY A 87 -6.46 0.07 7.76
CA GLY A 87 -7.49 0.77 8.54
C GLY A 87 -8.49 -0.15 9.24
N LEU A 88 -8.40 -1.48 9.04
CA LEU A 88 -9.26 -2.47 9.71
C LEU A 88 -8.57 -3.14 10.91
N ASN A 89 -7.44 -2.61 11.38
CA ASN A 89 -6.67 -3.16 12.50
C ASN A 89 -6.05 -2.04 13.35
N ASP A 90 -5.46 -2.43 14.49
CA ASP A 90 -4.83 -1.52 15.45
C ASP A 90 -3.41 -1.05 15.06
N LYS A 91 -2.91 -1.49 13.90
CA LYS A 91 -1.55 -1.19 13.41
C LYS A 91 -1.53 -0.20 12.24
N SER A 92 -2.70 0.16 11.70
CA SER A 92 -2.81 0.96 10.49
C SER A 92 -3.92 2.00 10.57
N TRP A 93 -3.72 3.09 9.84
CA TRP A 93 -4.67 4.17 9.67
C TRP A 93 -4.74 4.49 8.18
N SER A 94 -5.94 4.55 7.63
CA SER A 94 -6.16 4.82 6.21
C SER A 94 -7.14 5.96 5.98
N LEU A 95 -6.97 6.63 4.86
CA LEU A 95 -7.92 7.56 4.27
C LEU A 95 -8.41 6.92 2.97
N SER A 96 -9.68 6.55 2.94
CA SER A 96 -10.32 6.02 1.74
C SER A 96 -10.80 7.13 0.83
N CYS A 97 -10.34 7.11 -0.41
CA CYS A 97 -10.67 8.09 -1.44
C CYS A 97 -11.50 7.41 -2.55
N ILE A 98 -12.82 7.64 -2.55
CA ILE A 98 -13.75 6.99 -3.49
C ILE A 98 -14.64 8.05 -4.15
N LYS A 99 -14.43 8.31 -5.44
CA LYS A 99 -15.31 9.17 -6.27
C LYS A 99 -15.66 10.52 -5.60
N GLY A 100 -14.66 11.20 -5.03
CA GLY A 100 -14.83 12.48 -4.35
C GLY A 100 -15.41 12.41 -2.93
N ARG A 101 -15.55 11.21 -2.37
CA ARG A 101 -15.85 10.99 -0.95
C ARG A 101 -14.59 10.54 -0.22
N TYR A 102 -14.54 10.94 1.05
CA TYR A 102 -13.40 10.72 1.93
C TYR A 102 -13.91 10.10 3.24
N THR A 103 -13.35 8.97 3.62
CA THR A 103 -13.65 8.27 4.86
C THR A 103 -12.35 7.92 5.57
N VAL A 104 -12.32 8.12 6.89
CA VAL A 104 -11.23 7.71 7.78
C VAL A 104 -11.70 6.57 8.65
#